data_AF-A0A1S1T7W3-F1
#
_entry.id   AF-A0A1S1T7W3-F1
#
_cell.length_a   1.000
_cell.length_b   1.000
_cell.length_c   1.000
_cell.angle_alpha   90.00
_cell.angle_beta   90.00
_cell.angle_gamma   90.00
#
_symmetry.space_group_name_H-M   'P 1'
#
loop_
_entity.id
_entity.type
_entity.pdbx_description
1 polymer ?
#
loop_
_entity_poly.entity_id
_entity_poly.type
_entity_poly.pdbx_seq_one_letter_code
_entity_poly.pdbx_strand_id
1 'polypeptide(L)' 'MMADYLHRHPEFADLLRIVGEEMSILPALVEKDYWIMHCLFGLKQAGYSFELKGGTSLSKGFGIIDRFSEDIGAP' A
#
# COMPACT_ATOMS: atom_id res chain seq x y z
N MET A 1 -1.64 13.27 -18.33
CA MET A 1 -1.39 14.25 -17.25
C MET A 1 -0.37 13.59 -16.32
N MET A 2 0.79 14.21 -16.08
CA MET A 2 1.80 13.65 -15.18
C MET A 2 1.23 13.69 -13.76
N ALA A 3 0.73 12.56 -13.27
CA ALA A 3 0.22 12.48 -11.91
C ALA A 3 1.34 12.92 -10.96
N ASP A 4 1.09 13.95 -10.17
CA ASP A 4 2.00 14.27 -9.09
C ASP A 4 1.89 13.16 -8.05
N TYR A 5 3.01 12.51 -7.77
CA TYR A 5 2.99 11.35 -6.90
C TYR A 5 3.00 11.80 -5.44
N LEU A 6 2.23 11.13 -4.60
CA LEU A 6 2.10 11.47 -3.17
C LEU A 6 3.46 11.60 -2.45
N HIS A 7 4.46 10.77 -2.80
CA HIS A 7 5.81 10.84 -2.24
C HIS A 7 6.61 12.10 -2.60
N ARG A 8 6.12 12.92 -3.54
CA ARG A 8 6.71 14.23 -3.88
C ARG A 8 6.08 15.37 -3.10
N HIS A 9 4.99 15.11 -2.38
CA HIS A 9 4.34 16.10 -1.55
C HIS A 9 5.25 16.46 -0.35
N PRO A 10 5.42 17.74 -0.01
CA PRO A 10 6.27 18.15 1.12
C PRO A 10 5.82 17.53 2.46
N GLU A 11 4.52 17.28 2.61
CA GLU A 11 3.92 16.70 3.83
C GLU A 11 3.82 15.17 3.77
N PHE A 12 4.52 14.49 2.85
CA PHE A 12 4.41 13.03 2.71
C PHE A 12 4.65 12.28 4.04
N ALA A 13 5.68 12.68 4.79
CA ALA A 13 5.99 12.08 6.08
C ALA A 13 4.86 12.30 7.12
N ASP A 14 4.26 13.48 7.14
CA ASP A 14 3.16 13.80 8.06
C ASP A 14 1.91 13.00 7.71
N LEU A 15 1.60 12.83 6.42
CA LEU A 15 0.49 12.00 5.97
C LEU A 15 0.68 10.53 6.37
N LEU A 16 1.89 9.99 6.25
CA LEU A 16 2.20 8.63 6.71
C LEU A 16 2.01 8.49 8.23
N ARG A 17 2.41 9.51 9.01
CA ARG A 17 2.22 9.52 10.46
C ARG A 17 0.75 9.58 10.84
N ILE A 18 -0.02 10.48 10.22
CA ILE A 18 -1.46 10.64 10.46
C ILE A 18 -2.20 9.33 10.17
N VAL A 19 -1.95 8.72 9.00
CA VAL A 19 -2.60 7.45 8.63
C VAL A 19 -2.16 6.31 9.54
N GLY A 20 -0.88 6.26 9.91
CA GLY A 20 -0.38 5.28 10.87
C GLY A 20 -1.07 5.39 12.23
N GLU A 21 -1.23 6.61 12.74
CA GLU A 21 -1.96 6.88 13.99
C GLU A 21 -3.44 6.51 13.90
N GLU A 22 -4.14 6.97 12.86
CA GLU A 22 -5.58 6.70 12.65
C GLU A 22 -5.89 5.21 12.52
N MET A 23 -5.02 4.47 11.83
CA MET A 23 -5.19 3.03 11.60
C MET A 23 -4.55 2.16 12.67
N SER A 24 -3.89 2.75 13.69
CA SER A 24 -3.10 2.03 14.71
C SER A 24 -2.05 1.09 14.11
N ILE A 25 -1.36 1.55 13.07
CA ILE A 25 -0.31 0.84 12.33
C ILE A 25 0.96 1.67 12.36
N LEU A 26 2.13 1.03 12.42
CA LEU A 26 3.41 1.74 12.33
C LEU A 26 3.50 2.52 11.01
N PRO A 27 3.84 3.83 11.01
CA PRO A 27 3.95 4.62 9.78
C PRO A 27 4.87 4.00 8.72
N ALA A 28 5.93 3.31 9.16
CA ALA A 28 6.84 2.56 8.27
C ALA A 28 6.13 1.42 7.49
N LEU A 29 5.11 0.78 8.08
CA LEU A 29 4.32 -0.24 7.39
C LEU A 29 3.37 0.39 6.36
N VAL A 30 2.80 1.56 6.65
CA VAL A 30 2.02 2.35 5.70
C VAL A 30 2.88 2.77 4.51
N GLU A 31 4.09 3.25 4.78
CA GLU A 31 5.06 3.64 3.76
C GLU A 31 5.47 2.45 2.88
N LYS A 32 5.81 1.32 3.51
CA LYS A 32 6.12 0.07 2.80
C LYS A 32 5.00 -0.30 1.83
N ASP A 33 3.76 -0.26 2.30
CA ASP A 33 2.58 -0.58 1.49
C ASP A 33 2.36 0.40 0.35
N TYR A 34 2.62 1.69 0.56
CA TYR A 34 2.61 2.71 -0.49
C TYR A 34 3.61 2.37 -1.60
N TRP A 35 4.86 2.06 -1.26
CA TRP A 35 5.90 1.74 -2.25
C TRP A 35 5.59 0.47 -3.04
N ILE A 36 5.05 -0.57 -2.40
CA ILE A 36 4.60 -1.79 -3.09
C ILE A 36 3.54 -1.44 -4.14
N MET A 37 2.52 -0.67 -3.75
CA MET A 37 1.46 -0.26 -4.67
C MET A 37 1.96 0.66 -5.78
N HIS A 38 2.92 1.54 -5.47
CA HIS A 38 3.54 2.42 -6.46
C HIS A 38 4.29 1.62 -7.53
N CYS A 39 5.06 0.61 -7.13
CA CYS A 39 5.74 -0.30 -8.05
C CYS A 39 4.75 -1.08 -8.92
N LEU A 40 3.70 -1.67 -8.32
CA LEU A 40 2.65 -2.38 -9.08
C LEU A 40 1.95 -1.46 -10.07
N PHE A 41 1.66 -0.23 -9.68
CA PHE A 41 1.10 0.77 -10.58
C PHE A 41 2.04 1.11 -11.74
N GLY A 42 3.35 1.26 -11.46
CA GLY A 42 4.37 1.45 -12.49
C GLY A 42 4.45 0.28 -13.48
N LEU A 43 4.43 -0.96 -12.98
CA LEU A 43 4.42 -2.17 -13.82
C LEU A 43 3.16 -2.23 -14.71
N LYS A 44 1.99 -1.89 -14.16
CA LYS A 44 0.75 -1.82 -14.93
C LYS A 44 0.83 -0.77 -16.04
N GLN A 45 1.39 0.41 -15.75
CA GLN A 45 1.59 1.47 -16.76
C GLN A 45 2.60 1.05 -17.83
N ALA A 46 3.59 0.23 -17.50
CA ALA A 46 4.53 -0.35 -18.45
C ALA A 46 3.94 -1.50 -19.30
N GLY A 47 2.64 -1.80 -19.15
CA GLY A 47 1.94 -2.80 -19.96
C GLY A 47 2.04 -4.24 -19.44
N TYR A 48 2.57 -4.44 -18.24
CA TYR A 48 2.60 -5.77 -17.63
C TYR A 48 1.22 -6.12 -17.04
N SER A 49 0.76 -7.32 -17.37
CA SER A 49 -0.42 -7.94 -16.75
C SER A 49 0.04 -8.81 -15.59
N PHE A 50 -0.50 -8.55 -14.39
CA PHE A 50 -0.26 -9.38 -13.22
C PHE A 50 -1.57 -9.61 -12.47
N GLU A 51 -1.69 -10.80 -11.90
CA GLU A 51 -2.77 -11.18 -11.02
C GLU A 51 -2.20 -11.24 -9.60
N LEU A 52 -2.76 -10.45 -8.68
CA LEU A 52 -2.47 -10.62 -7.28
C LEU A 52 -3.15 -11.92 -6.82
N LYS A 53 -2.36 -12.88 -6.31
CA LYS A 53 -2.83 -14.15 -5.75
C LYS A 53 -2.45 -14.23 -4.26
N GLY A 54 -3.39 -14.65 -3.42
CA GLY A 54 -3.25 -14.72 -1.94
C GLY A 54 -4.36 -13.98 -1.20
N GLY A 55 -4.56 -14.25 0.11
CA GLY A 55 -5.55 -13.55 0.96
C GLY A 55 -5.37 -12.02 1.01
N THR A 56 -4.16 -11.56 0.69
CA THR A 56 -3.75 -10.16 0.49
C THR A 56 -4.34 -9.52 -0.78
N SER A 57 -4.83 -10.32 -1.72
CA SER A 57 -5.37 -9.83 -3.01
C SER A 57 -6.82 -9.36 -2.90
N LEU A 58 -7.55 -9.82 -1.88
CA LEU A 58 -8.96 -9.47 -1.68
C LEU A 58 -9.14 -8.12 -0.94
N SER A 59 -8.13 -7.63 -0.22
CA SER A 59 -8.26 -6.43 0.61
C SER A 59 -8.22 -5.12 -0.18
N LYS A 60 -7.71 -5.10 -1.40
CA LYS A 60 -7.58 -3.86 -2.21
C LYS A 60 -8.60 -3.72 -3.35
N GLY A 61 -9.50 -4.69 -3.55
CA GLY A 61 -10.51 -4.66 -4.63
C GLY A 61 -11.96 -4.38 -4.16
N PHE A 62 -12.33 -4.76 -2.93
CA PHE A 62 -13.75 -4.80 -2.55
C PHE A 62 -14.09 -4.30 -1.13
N GLY A 63 -13.14 -3.83 -0.32
CA GLY A 63 -13.45 -3.22 0.98
C GLY A 63 -14.17 -4.13 1.98
N ILE A 64 -13.88 -5.44 1.98
CA ILE A 64 -14.61 -6.44 2.80
C ILE A 64 -13.81 -6.97 4.01
N ILE A 65 -12.50 -6.70 4.13
CA ILE A 65 -11.75 -7.22 5.29
C ILE A 65 -10.75 -6.23 5.85
N ASP A 66 -11.01 -5.87 7.09
CA ASP A 66 -10.12 -5.22 8.03
C ASP A 66 -9.03 -6.22 8.44
N ARG A 67 -7.82 -6.03 7.92
CA ARG A 67 -6.51 -6.31 8.59
C ARG A 67 -5.35 -6.27 7.61
N PHE A 68 -4.29 -5.61 8.06
CA PHE A 68 -2.93 -5.95 7.68
C PHE A 68 -2.64 -7.40 8.08
N SER A 69 -2.56 -8.29 7.11
CA SER A 69 -2.01 -9.63 7.28
C SER A 69 -0.48 -9.51 7.24
N GLU A 70 0.12 -9.13 8.36
CA GLU A 70 1.54 -9.41 8.60
C GLU A 70 1.65 -10.93 8.84
N ASP A 71 2.21 -11.62 7.86
CA ASP A 71 2.43 -13.06 7.88
C ASP A 71 3.55 -13.38 8.88
N ILE A 72 3.19 -13.54 10.16
CA ILE A 72 4.08 -14.15 11.16
C ILE A 72 3.98 -15.66 10.97
N GLY A 73 5.03 -16.25 10.41
CA GLY A 73 5.19 -17.69 10.30
C GLY A 73 5.50 -18.35 11.64
N ALA A 74 4.73 -19.43 11.91
CA ALA A 74 5.01 -20.65 12.72
C ALA A 74 5.20 -20.52 14.25
N PRO A 75 4.87 -21.57 15.05
CA PRO A 75 4.10 -22.80 14.79
C PRO A 75 2.64 -22.77 15.30
#